data_AF-A0AA40FAL4-F1
#
_entry.id   AF-A0AA40FAL4-F1
#
_cell.length_a   1.000
_cell.length_b   1.000
_cell.length_c   1.000
_cell.angle_alpha   90.00
_cell.angle_beta   90.00
_cell.angle_gamma   90.00
#
_symmetry.space_group_name_H-M   'P 1'
#
loop_
_entity.id
_entity.type
_entity.pdbx_description
1 polymer ?
#
loop_
_entity_poly.entity_id
_entity_poly.type
_entity_poly.pdbx_seq_one_letter_code
_entity_poly.pdbx_strand_id
1 'polypeptide(L)'
;MEIRVGSDGATDTDMDGGSMVSEDELRYTYGVRNQVLYRLGVALLSIGLWTRVKWEDVGMVRRKAESFDSLGGKRYREAVRRLISGEFGVDTNRLDDERLQAEIHRTIVVPLEKRAGLHRQKKPQWPGKAMRWDDETSATFVLR
;
A
#
# COMPACT_ATOMS: atom_id res chain seq x y z
N MET A 1 12.69 -33.64 -57.91
CA MET A 1 13.50 -33.68 -56.67
C MET A 1 12.85 -32.68 -55.73
N GLU A 2 11.99 -33.15 -54.84
CA GLU A 2 11.29 -32.33 -53.86
C GLU A 2 12.21 -32.10 -52.66
N ILE A 3 12.34 -30.86 -52.20
CA ILE A 3 12.89 -30.56 -50.87
C ILE A 3 11.81 -29.79 -50.12
N ARG A 4 11.13 -30.50 -49.22
CA ARG A 4 10.30 -29.91 -48.16
C ARG A 4 11.24 -29.32 -47.12
N VAL A 5 11.15 -28.02 -46.88
CA VAL A 5 11.65 -27.41 -45.64
C VAL A 5 10.44 -26.80 -44.95
N GLY A 6 9.91 -27.57 -43.98
CA GLY A 6 9.13 -26.99 -42.91
C GLY A 6 10.09 -26.42 -41.88
N SER A 7 9.83 -25.20 -41.43
CA SER A 7 10.22 -24.77 -40.09
C SER A 7 9.16 -23.79 -39.61
N ASP A 8 8.34 -24.29 -38.71
CA ASP A 8 7.54 -23.49 -37.80
C ASP A 8 8.41 -22.49 -37.04
N GLY A 9 7.86 -21.31 -36.82
CA GLY A 9 8.51 -20.23 -36.09
C GLY A 9 7.53 -19.14 -35.73
N ALA A 10 6.36 -19.51 -35.19
CA ALA A 10 5.53 -18.59 -34.45
C ALA A 10 6.19 -18.32 -33.09
N THR A 11 6.59 -17.08 -32.85
CA THR A 11 6.75 -16.56 -31.49
C THR A 11 5.90 -15.31 -31.39
N ASP A 12 4.62 -15.53 -31.11
CA ASP A 12 3.85 -14.63 -30.27
C ASP A 12 4.55 -14.60 -28.91
N THR A 13 5.16 -13.47 -28.60
CA THR A 13 5.52 -13.16 -27.22
C THR A 13 4.92 -11.81 -26.92
N ASP A 14 3.64 -11.85 -26.53
CA ASP A 14 3.00 -10.83 -25.73
C ASP A 14 3.84 -10.61 -24.46
N MET A 15 4.74 -9.63 -24.51
CA MET A 15 5.34 -9.08 -23.30
C MET A 15 4.43 -7.94 -22.87
N ASP A 16 3.38 -8.28 -22.13
CA ASP A 16 2.69 -7.39 -21.21
C ASP A 16 3.72 -6.93 -20.17
N GLY A 17 4.48 -5.90 -20.56
CA GLY A 17 5.33 -5.13 -19.68
C GLY A 17 4.45 -4.30 -18.78
N GLY A 18 3.77 -4.97 -17.83
CA GLY A 18 3.24 -4.32 -16.64
C GLY A 18 4.40 -3.60 -15.99
N SER A 19 4.54 -2.31 -16.31
CA SER A 19 5.64 -1.45 -15.91
C SER A 19 5.73 -1.47 -14.40
N MET A 20 6.61 -2.33 -13.89
CA MET A 20 6.91 -2.41 -12.47
C MET A 20 7.51 -1.06 -12.11
N VAL A 21 6.74 -0.26 -11.38
CA VAL A 21 7.20 1.07 -10.95
C VAL A 21 8.49 0.88 -10.19
N SER A 22 9.58 1.37 -10.80
CA SER A 22 10.91 1.14 -10.29
C SER A 22 11.11 1.95 -9.01
N GLU A 23 12.02 1.50 -8.15
CA GLU A 23 12.37 2.21 -6.91
C GLU A 23 12.79 3.67 -7.19
N ASP A 24 13.52 3.87 -8.28
CA ASP A 24 13.90 5.19 -8.77
C ASP A 24 12.70 6.00 -9.24
N GLU A 25 11.72 5.39 -9.91
CA GLU A 25 10.51 6.07 -10.35
C GLU A 25 9.66 6.55 -9.16
N LEU A 26 9.52 5.73 -8.12
CA LEU A 26 8.87 6.15 -6.86
C LEU A 26 9.55 7.38 -6.25
N ARG A 27 10.89 7.39 -6.25
CA ARG A 27 11.67 8.48 -5.64
C ARG A 27 11.66 9.75 -6.48
N TYR A 28 11.97 9.63 -7.76
CA TYR A 28 12.19 10.77 -8.67
C TYR A 28 10.89 11.30 -9.29
N THR A 29 9.93 10.44 -9.61
CA THR A 29 8.65 10.85 -10.22
C THR A 29 7.61 11.22 -9.16
N TYR A 30 7.53 10.44 -8.08
CA TYR A 30 6.47 10.61 -7.08
C TYR A 30 6.93 11.25 -5.76
N GLY A 31 8.23 11.49 -5.60
CA GLY A 31 8.78 12.12 -4.39
C GLY A 31 8.71 11.22 -3.15
N VAL A 32 8.61 9.90 -3.32
CA VAL A 32 8.61 8.95 -2.21
C VAL A 32 10.05 8.77 -1.72
N ARG A 33 10.41 9.53 -0.67
CA ARG A 33 11.78 9.57 -0.15
C ARG A 33 12.14 8.36 0.71
N ASN A 34 11.14 7.68 1.29
CA ASN A 34 11.31 6.46 2.07
C ASN A 34 10.24 5.44 1.66
N GLN A 35 10.66 4.45 0.88
CA GLN A 35 9.76 3.44 0.32
C GLN A 35 9.24 2.46 1.36
N VAL A 36 10.02 2.18 2.42
CA VAL A 36 9.60 1.28 3.49
C VAL A 36 8.43 1.90 4.25
N LEU A 37 8.53 3.17 4.63
CA LEU A 37 7.45 3.90 5.29
C LEU A 37 6.23 4.06 4.37
N TYR A 38 6.47 4.32 3.09
CA TYR A 38 5.40 4.38 2.10
C TYR A 38 4.63 3.05 2.00
N ARG A 39 5.34 1.92 1.79
CA ARG A 39 4.72 0.60 1.69
C ARG A 39 4.00 0.19 2.99
N LEU A 40 4.56 0.53 4.15
CA LEU A 40 3.89 0.36 5.43
C LEU A 40 2.58 1.17 5.48
N GLY A 41 2.60 2.42 5.03
CA GLY A 41 1.42 3.25 4.87
C GLY A 41 0.36 2.62 3.96
N VAL A 42 0.75 2.04 2.82
CA VAL A 42 -0.16 1.33 1.91
C VAL A 42 -0.75 0.06 2.55
N ALA A 43 0.04 -0.68 3.30
CA ALA A 43 -0.43 -1.86 4.02
C ALA A 43 -1.49 -1.48 5.08
N LEU A 44 -1.22 -0.44 5.87
CA LEU A 44 -2.20 0.09 6.83
C LEU A 44 -3.44 0.65 6.12
N LEU A 45 -3.28 1.37 5.02
CA LEU A 45 -4.41 1.84 4.21
C LEU A 45 -5.28 0.66 3.72
N SER A 46 -4.65 -0.43 3.28
CA SER A 46 -5.35 -1.64 2.84
C SER A 46 -6.14 -2.29 3.98
N ILE A 47 -5.57 -2.32 5.20
CA ILE A 47 -6.26 -2.78 6.41
C ILE A 47 -7.44 -1.87 6.74
N GLY A 48 -7.24 -0.54 6.70
CA GLY A 48 -8.29 0.43 6.98
C GLY A 48 -9.47 0.32 6.00
N LEU A 49 -9.19 0.09 4.72
CA LEU A 49 -10.17 -0.06 3.64
C LEU A 49 -10.72 -1.48 3.49
N TRP A 50 -10.17 -2.47 4.22
CA TRP A 50 -10.51 -3.88 4.02
C TRP A 50 -10.35 -4.35 2.56
N THR A 51 -9.44 -3.72 1.81
CA THR A 51 -9.29 -3.92 0.37
C THR A 51 -7.82 -3.82 0.02
N ARG A 52 -7.34 -4.67 -0.89
CA ARG A 52 -5.97 -4.60 -1.39
C ARG A 52 -5.77 -3.31 -2.18
N VAL A 53 -4.79 -2.51 -1.78
CA VAL A 53 -4.39 -1.30 -2.50
C VAL A 53 -3.09 -1.60 -3.25
N LYS A 54 -3.10 -1.45 -4.58
CA LYS A 54 -1.89 -1.49 -5.41
C LYS A 54 -0.97 -0.34 -5.01
N TRP A 55 0.25 -0.66 -4.58
CA TRP A 55 1.22 0.34 -4.09
C TRP A 55 1.93 1.06 -5.25
N GLU A 56 1.87 0.47 -6.43
CA GLU A 56 2.48 0.97 -7.66
C GLU A 56 1.75 2.25 -8.16
N ASP A 57 0.43 2.33 -7.97
CA ASP A 57 -0.35 3.51 -8.34
C ASP A 57 -0.36 4.54 -7.20
N VAL A 58 0.73 5.32 -7.12
CA VAL A 58 0.92 6.34 -6.08
C VAL A 58 -0.20 7.38 -6.07
N GLY A 59 -0.74 7.73 -7.23
CA GLY A 59 -1.85 8.68 -7.35
C GLY A 59 -3.13 8.14 -6.74
N MET A 60 -3.47 6.87 -6.98
CA MET A 60 -4.59 6.20 -6.33
C MET A 60 -4.36 6.04 -4.83
N VAL A 61 -3.15 5.65 -4.40
CA VAL A 61 -2.81 5.49 -2.97
C VAL A 61 -3.03 6.80 -2.22
N ARG A 62 -2.53 7.93 -2.75
CA ARG A 62 -2.70 9.25 -2.12
C ARG A 62 -4.17 9.67 -2.06
N ARG A 63 -4.92 9.50 -3.15
CA ARG A 63 -6.37 9.80 -3.18
C ARG A 63 -7.13 9.00 -2.13
N LYS A 64 -6.86 7.69 -2.05
CA LYS A 64 -7.47 6.80 -1.04
C LYS A 64 -7.07 7.18 0.37
N ALA A 65 -5.82 7.57 0.60
CA ALA A 65 -5.32 8.01 1.90
C ALA A 65 -6.00 9.30 2.40
N GLU A 66 -6.39 10.19 1.49
CA GLU A 66 -7.14 11.41 1.80
C GLU A 66 -8.64 11.12 2.02
N SER A 67 -9.21 10.20 1.25
CA SER A 67 -10.65 9.96 1.22
C SER A 67 -11.15 8.87 2.17
N PHE A 68 -10.27 8.05 2.77
CA PHE A 68 -10.74 6.94 3.60
C PHE A 68 -11.19 7.40 4.99
N ASP A 69 -12.40 7.02 5.35
CA ASP A 69 -13.00 7.31 6.66
C ASP A 69 -13.11 6.04 7.53
N SER A 70 -12.61 4.91 7.04
CA SER A 70 -12.92 3.59 7.59
C SER A 70 -11.96 3.10 8.69
N LEU A 71 -12.55 2.31 9.60
CA LEU A 71 -12.02 1.52 10.73
C LEU A 71 -11.28 2.26 11.86
N GLY A 72 -10.50 3.30 11.56
CA GLY A 72 -9.47 3.79 12.49
C GLY A 72 -9.69 5.20 13.05
N GLY A 73 -10.74 5.91 12.61
CA GLY A 73 -10.99 7.31 12.98
C GLY A 73 -9.83 8.26 12.64
N LYS A 74 -9.95 9.54 13.05
CA LYS A 74 -9.01 10.62 12.66
C LYS A 74 -7.53 10.30 12.91
N ARG A 75 -7.18 9.61 14.01
CA ARG A 75 -5.78 9.31 14.37
C ARG A 75 -5.13 8.26 13.49
N TYR A 76 -5.88 7.22 13.11
CA TYR A 76 -5.35 6.19 12.21
C TYR A 76 -5.16 6.74 10.80
N ARG A 77 -6.13 7.53 10.32
CA ARG A 77 -6.01 8.24 9.05
C ARG A 77 -4.79 9.15 9.01
N GLU A 78 -4.59 9.93 10.07
CA GLU A 78 -3.43 10.81 10.21
C GLU A 78 -2.11 10.02 10.15
N ALA A 79 -2.03 8.89 10.86
CA ALA A 79 -0.84 8.03 10.83
C ALA A 79 -0.55 7.47 9.43
N VAL A 80 -1.58 6.94 8.77
CA VAL A 80 -1.48 6.41 7.40
C VAL A 80 -1.06 7.51 6.41
N ARG A 81 -1.66 8.70 6.52
CA ARG A 81 -1.31 9.85 5.68
C ARG A 81 0.15 10.25 5.87
N ARG A 82 0.64 10.34 7.11
CA ARG A 82 2.04 10.70 7.40
C ARG A 82 3.03 9.68 6.82
N LEU A 83 2.73 8.39 6.92
CA LEU A 83 3.53 7.33 6.34
C LEU A 83 3.60 7.41 4.80
N ILE A 84 2.46 7.69 4.15
CA ILE A 84 2.37 7.79 2.69
C ILE A 84 3.04 9.08 2.17
N SER A 85 2.87 10.19 2.88
CA SER A 85 3.50 11.47 2.51
C SER A 85 5.00 11.52 2.87
N GLY A 86 5.45 10.72 3.84
CA GLY A 86 6.81 10.79 4.36
C GLY A 86 7.11 12.13 5.08
N GLU A 87 6.08 12.73 5.68
CA GLU A 87 6.17 14.02 6.37
C GLU A 87 6.30 13.79 7.88
N PHE A 88 7.54 13.72 8.36
CA PHE A 88 7.86 13.56 9.78
C PHE A 88 8.51 14.81 10.39
N GLY A 89 8.69 15.89 9.64
CA GLY A 89 9.26 17.15 10.14
C GLY A 89 10.74 17.06 10.53
N VAL A 90 11.44 16.06 10.00
CA VAL A 90 12.88 15.86 10.15
C VAL A 90 13.53 15.85 8.77
N ASP A 91 14.70 16.47 8.66
CA ASP A 91 15.48 16.57 7.42
C ASP A 91 16.25 15.28 7.10
N THR A 92 15.64 14.13 7.37
CA THR A 92 16.21 12.81 7.13
C THR A 92 15.10 11.87 6.67
N ASN A 93 15.46 10.97 5.76
CA ASN A 93 14.57 9.90 5.31
C ASN A 93 15.12 8.53 5.68
N ARG A 94 16.24 8.47 6.42
CA ARG A 94 16.87 7.22 6.77
C ARG A 94 16.31 6.68 8.08
N LEU A 95 15.95 5.41 8.09
CA LEU A 95 15.32 4.74 9.23
C LEU A 95 16.27 4.50 10.40
N ASP A 96 17.58 4.58 10.19
CA ASP A 96 18.62 4.50 11.22
C ASP A 96 18.76 5.82 12.01
N ASP A 97 18.17 6.92 11.53
CA ASP A 97 18.18 8.19 12.25
C ASP A 97 17.25 8.14 13.48
N GLU A 98 17.83 8.27 14.67
CA GLU A 98 17.12 8.23 15.95
C GLU A 98 16.01 9.28 16.04
N ARG A 99 16.17 10.45 15.39
CA ARG A 99 15.15 11.51 15.43
C ARG A 99 13.92 11.10 14.62
N LEU A 100 14.13 10.48 13.46
CA LEU A 100 13.04 9.95 12.64
C LEU A 100 12.37 8.78 13.35
N GLN A 101 13.14 7.86 13.95
CA GLN A 101 12.60 6.76 14.74
C GLN A 101 11.75 7.26 15.90
N ALA A 102 12.25 8.24 16.66
CA ALA A 102 11.53 8.83 17.78
C ALA A 102 10.21 9.46 17.32
N GLU A 103 10.20 10.18 16.20
CA GLU A 103 8.97 10.81 15.71
C GLU A 103 7.98 9.78 15.13
N ILE A 104 8.46 8.76 14.42
CA ILE A 104 7.61 7.63 13.98
C ILE A 104 7.01 6.94 15.21
N HIS A 105 7.82 6.66 16.22
CA HIS A 105 7.37 6.01 17.44
C HIS A 105 6.28 6.85 18.14
N ARG A 106 6.52 8.15 18.30
CA ARG A 106 5.59 9.09 18.93
C ARG A 106 4.29 9.26 18.15
N THR A 107 4.36 9.37 16.83
CA THR A 107 3.21 9.78 16.00
C THR A 107 2.45 8.61 15.37
N ILE A 108 3.08 7.45 15.23
CA ILE A 108 2.52 6.27 14.59
C ILE A 108 2.37 5.13 15.61
N VAL A 109 3.48 4.69 16.24
CA VAL A 109 3.49 3.47 17.08
C VAL A 109 2.64 3.67 18.33
N VAL A 110 2.93 4.68 19.15
CA VAL A 110 2.20 4.92 20.41
C VAL A 110 0.68 5.07 20.20
N PRO A 111 0.19 5.83 19.20
CA PRO A 111 -1.25 5.90 18.92
C PRO A 111 -1.87 4.58 18.47
N LEU A 112 -1.15 3.79 17.66
CA LEU A 112 -1.62 2.49 17.20
C LEU A 112 -1.65 1.47 18.34
N GLU A 113 -0.60 1.39 19.16
CA GLU A 113 -0.53 0.51 20.32
C GLU A 113 -1.61 0.83 21.35
N LYS A 114 -1.81 2.12 21.64
CA LYS A 114 -2.88 2.54 22.55
C LYS A 114 -4.24 2.04 22.06
N ARG A 115 -4.51 2.11 20.76
CA ARG A 115 -5.74 1.56 20.16
C ARG A 115 -5.80 0.04 20.20
N ALA A 116 -4.73 -0.65 19.81
CA ALA A 116 -4.66 -2.10 19.84
C ALA A 116 -4.88 -2.62 21.28
N GLY A 117 -4.28 -1.96 22.27
CA GLY A 117 -4.47 -2.23 23.70
C GLY A 117 -5.91 -1.98 24.18
N LEU A 118 -6.55 -0.91 23.69
CA LEU A 118 -7.98 -0.64 23.93
C LEU A 118 -8.88 -1.75 23.36
N HIS A 119 -8.56 -2.29 22.19
CA HIS A 119 -9.29 -3.40 21.59
C HIS A 119 -8.94 -4.76 22.21
N ARG A 120 -7.80 -4.92 22.90
CA ARG A 120 -7.48 -6.16 23.63
C ARG A 120 -8.50 -6.47 24.74
N GLN A 121 -9.26 -5.48 25.21
CA GLN A 121 -10.32 -5.64 26.19
C GLN A 121 -11.71 -5.95 25.60
N LYS A 122 -11.90 -5.87 24.27
CA LYS A 122 -13.17 -6.19 23.60
C LYS A 122 -12.91 -7.17 22.47
N LYS A 123 -13.57 -8.34 22.48
CA LYS A 123 -13.45 -9.32 21.39
C LYS A 123 -13.57 -8.62 20.02
N PRO A 124 -12.60 -8.78 19.12
CA PRO A 124 -12.65 -8.11 17.83
C PRO A 124 -13.85 -8.62 17.03
N GLN A 125 -14.77 -7.73 16.72
CA GLN A 125 -15.88 -7.99 15.80
C GLN A 125 -15.35 -7.75 14.39
N TRP A 126 -14.66 -8.75 13.86
CA TRP A 126 -14.25 -8.75 12.46
C TRP A 126 -15.50 -8.86 11.57
N PRO A 127 -15.57 -8.13 10.43
CA PRO A 127 -16.60 -8.41 9.44
C PRO A 127 -16.48 -9.88 9.02
N GLY A 128 -17.56 -10.65 9.19
CA GLY A 128 -17.57 -12.12 9.19
C GLY A 128 -17.29 -12.82 7.86
N LYS A 129 -16.52 -12.23 6.95
CA LYS A 129 -15.98 -12.92 5.77
C LYS A 129 -14.47 -12.83 5.80
N ALA A 130 -13.81 -13.97 5.95
CA ALA A 130 -12.39 -14.11 5.69
C ALA A 130 -12.13 -13.73 4.22
N MET A 131 -11.53 -12.56 4.01
CA MET A 131 -11.05 -12.12 2.71
C MET A 131 -9.91 -13.07 2.29
N ARG A 132 -10.10 -13.81 1.20
CA ARG A 132 -9.05 -14.62 0.56
C ARG A 132 -8.16 -13.65 -0.23
N TRP A 133 -6.84 -13.67 0.05
CA TRP A 133 -5.87 -12.70 -0.50
C TRP A 133 -5.43 -12.99 -1.93
N ASP A 134 -6.02 -14.02 -2.53
CA ASP A 134 -5.77 -14.46 -3.89
C ASP A 134 -7.11 -14.39 -4.63
N ASP A 135 -7.30 -13.32 -5.40
CA ASP A 135 -7.87 -13.35 -6.75
C ASP A 135 -8.01 -11.92 -7.29
N GLU A 136 -7.44 -11.70 -8.47
CA GLU A 136 -7.91 -10.67 -9.39
C GLU A 136 -9.38 -10.95 -9.71
N THR A 137 -10.32 -10.23 -9.11
CA THR A 137 -11.65 -10.15 -9.70
C THR A 137 -12.42 -8.93 -9.21
N SER A 138 -12.64 -8.04 -10.18
CA SER A 138 -13.81 -7.20 -10.36
C SER A 138 -14.98 -7.51 -9.41
N ALA A 139 -15.28 -6.58 -8.50
CA ALA A 139 -16.57 -6.57 -7.82
C ALA A 139 -17.32 -5.29 -8.17
N THR A 140 -18.16 -5.42 -9.19
CA THR A 140 -19.26 -4.52 -9.53
C THR A 140 -20.12 -4.31 -8.30
N PHE A 141 -20.13 -3.08 -7.76
CA PHE A 141 -20.95 -2.74 -6.60
C PHE A 141 -22.35 -2.32 -7.10
N VAL A 142 -23.34 -3.20 -6.93
CA VAL A 142 -24.74 -2.81 -6.99
C VAL A 142 -25.13 -2.35 -5.60
N LEU A 143 -25.38 -1.05 -5.47
CA LEU A 143 -25.96 -0.44 -4.27
C LEU A 143 -27.48 -0.66 -4.29
N ARG A 144 -28.02 -1.22 -3.23
CA ARG A 144 -29.43 -1.09 -2.88
C ARG A 144 -29.58 -0.89 -1.38
#